data_AF-A0A2R8ZAK0-F1
#
_entry.id   AF-A0A2R8ZAK0-F1
#
_cell.length_a   1.000
_cell.length_b   1.000
_cell.length_c   1.000
_cell.angle_alpha   90.00
_cell.angle_beta   90.00
_cell.angle_gamma   90.00
#
_symmetry.space_group_name_H-M   'P 1'
#
loop_
_entity.id
_entity.type
_entity.pdbx_description
1 polymer ?
#
loop_
_entity_poly.entity_id
_entity_poly.type
_entity_poly.pdbx_seq_one_letter_code
_entity_poly.pdbx_strand_id
1 'polypeptide(L)'
;VALPFALLMALVVLNCKSICSLGCDLPQTHSLSNRRTLMIMAQMGRISPFSCLKDRHDFGFPQEEFDGNQFQKAQAISILHEMIQQTFNLFSTKDSSATWDETLLDKFYTELYQQLNDLEACMMQEVGVEDTPLMNVDSILTVRKYFQRITLYLTEKKYSPCAWEVVRAEIMRSFSLSTNLQERLRRKE
;
A
#
# COMPACT_ATOMS: atom_id res chain seq x y z
N VAL A 1 49.44 -7.42 -21.03
CA VAL A 1 48.01 -7.40 -21.43
C VAL A 1 47.05 -7.65 -20.25
N ALA A 2 47.51 -8.09 -19.07
CA ALA A 2 46.63 -8.35 -17.91
C ALA A 2 46.11 -7.11 -17.14
N LEU A 3 46.92 -6.05 -17.06
CA LEU A 3 46.56 -4.80 -16.34
C LEU A 3 45.31 -4.06 -16.88
N PRO A 4 45.13 -3.89 -18.22
CA PRO A 4 43.95 -3.21 -18.74
C PRO A 4 42.65 -4.01 -18.57
N PHE A 5 42.73 -5.33 -18.55
CA PHE A 5 41.56 -6.18 -18.31
C PHE A 5 41.09 -6.09 -16.86
N ALA A 6 42.02 -6.12 -15.90
CA ALA A 6 41.70 -5.95 -14.49
C ALA A 6 41.08 -4.57 -14.18
N LEU A 7 41.57 -3.51 -14.85
CA LEU A 7 41.00 -2.16 -14.75
C LEU A 7 39.61 -2.05 -15.35
N LEU A 8 39.35 -2.69 -16.50
CA LEU A 8 38.02 -2.75 -17.11
C LEU A 8 37.03 -3.50 -16.21
N MET A 9 37.44 -4.63 -15.65
CA MET A 9 36.59 -5.38 -14.70
C MET A 9 36.35 -4.57 -13.42
N ALA A 10 37.35 -3.87 -12.89
CA ALA A 10 37.18 -2.99 -11.74
C ALA A 10 36.23 -1.82 -12.03
N LEU A 11 36.31 -1.19 -13.21
CA LEU A 11 35.40 -0.14 -13.66
C LEU A 11 33.97 -0.66 -13.86
N VAL A 12 33.81 -1.87 -14.40
CA VAL A 12 32.49 -2.51 -14.54
C VAL A 12 31.89 -2.81 -13.16
N VAL A 13 32.69 -3.30 -12.21
CA VAL A 13 32.24 -3.57 -10.84
C VAL A 13 31.94 -2.27 -10.09
N LEU A 14 32.75 -1.22 -10.24
CA LEU A 14 32.51 0.10 -9.63
C LEU A 14 31.26 0.78 -10.20
N ASN A 15 31.05 0.69 -11.53
CA ASN A 15 29.84 1.20 -12.16
C ASN A 15 28.60 0.35 -11.81
N CYS A 16 28.72 -0.98 -11.68
CA CYS A 16 27.63 -1.81 -11.17
C CYS A 16 27.29 -1.44 -9.73
N LYS A 17 28.29 -1.25 -8.85
CA LYS A 17 28.03 -0.79 -7.47
C LYS A 17 27.37 0.59 -7.44
N SER A 18 27.74 1.51 -8.32
CA SER A 18 27.13 2.85 -8.38
C SER A 18 25.70 2.85 -8.95
N ILE A 19 25.38 1.94 -9.87
CA ILE A 19 24.06 1.84 -10.50
C ILE A 19 23.11 0.97 -9.65
N CYS A 20 23.63 -0.04 -8.95
CA CYS A 20 22.89 -0.91 -8.05
C CYS A 20 22.76 -0.38 -6.61
N SER A 21 23.48 0.69 -6.21
CA SER A 21 23.33 1.33 -4.88
C SER A 21 22.40 2.55 -4.87
N LEU A 22 21.71 2.83 -5.98
CA LEU A 22 20.59 3.75 -5.96
C LEU A 22 19.40 2.96 -5.41
N GLY A 23 19.27 2.92 -4.08
CA GLY A 23 18.07 2.39 -3.43
C GLY A 23 16.81 3.04 -4.00
N CYS A 24 15.65 2.41 -3.84
CA CYS A 24 14.40 2.93 -4.38
C CYS A 24 14.14 4.34 -3.82
N ASP A 25 14.38 5.37 -4.64
CA ASP A 25 13.84 6.72 -4.47
C ASP A 25 12.46 6.70 -5.13
N LEU A 26 11.48 6.14 -4.40
CA LEU A 26 10.08 6.10 -4.79
C LEU A 26 9.69 7.51 -5.26
N PRO A 27 9.31 7.73 -6.52
CA PRO A 27 9.15 9.06 -7.06
C PRO A 27 8.15 9.87 -6.21
N GLN A 28 8.33 11.20 -6.17
CA GLN A 28 7.48 12.12 -5.39
C GLN A 28 5.97 11.92 -5.67
N THR A 29 5.64 11.25 -6.77
CA THR A 29 4.33 10.72 -7.19
C THR A 29 3.63 9.88 -6.12
N HIS A 30 4.32 9.18 -5.23
CA HIS A 30 3.64 8.30 -4.27
C HIS A 30 2.82 9.01 -3.18
N SER A 31 3.29 10.12 -2.59
CA SER A 31 2.40 10.90 -1.68
C SER A 31 1.28 11.58 -2.45
N LEU A 32 1.53 11.91 -3.73
CA LEU A 32 0.49 12.41 -4.61
C LEU A 32 -0.55 11.31 -4.87
N SER A 33 -0.12 10.05 -4.93
CA SER A 33 -0.97 8.90 -5.16
C SER A 33 -1.85 8.54 -3.96
N ASN A 34 -1.31 8.52 -2.74
CA ASN A 34 -2.15 8.39 -1.53
C ASN A 34 -3.16 9.53 -1.41
N ARG A 35 -2.73 10.76 -1.70
CA ARG A 35 -3.62 11.92 -1.70
C ARG A 35 -4.75 11.76 -2.73
N ARG A 36 -4.44 11.32 -3.95
CA ARG A 36 -5.45 11.05 -4.99
C ARG A 36 -6.41 9.95 -4.56
N THR A 37 -5.88 8.87 -3.98
CA THR A 37 -6.66 7.75 -3.45
C THR A 37 -7.66 8.24 -2.39
N LEU A 38 -7.20 9.05 -1.43
CA LEU A 38 -8.06 9.66 -0.41
C LEU A 38 -9.09 10.62 -1.01
N MET A 39 -8.72 11.42 -2.02
CA MET A 39 -9.65 12.32 -2.71
C MET A 39 -10.75 11.54 -3.44
N ILE A 40 -10.41 10.46 -4.14
CA ILE A 40 -11.38 9.61 -4.82
C ILE A 40 -12.32 8.96 -3.80
N MET A 41 -11.79 8.40 -2.71
CA MET A 41 -12.63 7.83 -1.64
C MET A 41 -13.54 8.86 -0.98
N ALA A 42 -13.09 10.11 -0.82
CA ALA A 42 -13.93 11.18 -0.30
C ALA A 42 -15.10 11.49 -1.26
N GLN A 43 -14.86 11.48 -2.57
CA GLN A 43 -15.89 11.68 -3.59
C GLN A 43 -16.89 10.51 -3.67
N MET A 44 -16.47 9.30 -3.32
CA MET A 44 -17.37 8.13 -3.25
C MET A 44 -18.37 8.20 -2.10
N GLY A 45 -18.11 9.00 -1.06
CA GLY A 45 -19.01 9.15 0.08
C GLY A 45 -20.34 9.77 -0.33
N ARG A 46 -21.43 8.99 -0.20
CA ARG A 46 -22.80 9.42 -0.57
C ARG A 46 -23.66 9.79 0.63
N ILE A 47 -23.28 9.33 1.82
CA ILE A 47 -24.04 9.51 3.06
C ILE A 47 -23.15 10.09 4.15
N SER A 48 -23.75 10.85 5.06
CA SER A 48 -23.01 11.38 6.20
C SER A 48 -22.59 10.23 7.14
N PRO A 49 -21.33 10.15 7.59
CA PRO A 49 -20.90 9.17 8.58
C PRO A 49 -21.70 9.22 9.88
N PHE A 50 -22.28 10.38 10.21
CA PHE A 50 -23.16 10.56 11.37
C PHE A 50 -24.51 9.85 11.24
N SER A 51 -24.94 9.51 10.02
CA SER A 51 -26.14 8.71 9.82
C SER A 51 -25.90 7.23 10.14
N CYS A 52 -24.63 6.80 10.16
CA CYS A 52 -24.22 5.40 10.33
C CYS A 52 -23.58 5.10 11.69
N LEU A 53 -23.84 5.95 12.70
CA LEU A 53 -23.26 5.81 14.05
C LEU A 53 -23.54 4.45 14.69
N LYS A 54 -24.73 3.87 14.44
CA LYS A 54 -25.13 2.56 14.98
C LYS A 54 -24.36 1.39 14.36
N ASP A 55 -23.77 1.60 13.19
CA ASP A 55 -23.02 0.60 12.46
C ASP A 55 -21.51 0.74 12.65
N ARG A 56 -21.05 1.74 13.43
CA ARG A 56 -19.63 1.89 13.77
C ARG A 56 -19.07 0.59 14.33
N HIS A 57 -17.87 0.26 13.88
CA HIS A 57 -17.15 -0.93 14.29
C HIS A 57 -15.66 -0.60 14.38
N ASP A 58 -15.00 -1.13 15.39
CA ASP A 58 -13.54 -1.07 15.48
C ASP A 58 -12.97 -2.34 14.86
N PHE A 59 -12.34 -2.18 13.69
CA PHE A 59 -11.73 -3.28 12.95
C PHE A 59 -10.36 -3.68 13.50
N GLY A 60 -9.81 -2.92 14.47
CA GLY A 60 -8.50 -3.17 15.03
C GLY A 60 -7.39 -2.97 14.01
N PHE A 61 -7.29 -1.75 13.46
CA PHE A 61 -6.20 -1.38 12.54
C PHE A 61 -4.83 -1.75 13.15
N PRO A 62 -3.98 -2.48 12.42
CA PRO A 62 -2.72 -3.02 12.95
C PRO A 62 -1.64 -1.93 13.02
N GLN A 63 -1.77 -1.04 14.00
CA GLN A 63 -0.98 0.20 14.05
C GLN A 63 0.53 -0.04 14.16
N GLU A 64 0.95 -1.13 14.78
CA GLU A 64 2.36 -1.51 14.95
C GLU A 64 3.02 -1.80 13.60
N GLU A 65 2.32 -2.48 12.69
CA GLU A 65 2.78 -2.79 11.34
C GLU A 65 2.91 -1.55 10.44
N PHE A 66 2.26 -0.44 10.80
CA PHE A 66 2.31 0.81 10.04
C PHE A 66 3.16 1.89 10.73
N ASP A 67 3.86 1.54 11.82
CA ASP A 67 4.86 2.41 12.43
C ASP A 67 6.16 2.38 11.59
N GLY A 68 6.44 3.49 10.92
CA GLY A 68 7.55 3.62 9.96
C GLY A 68 8.96 3.40 10.53
N ASN A 69 9.11 3.38 11.85
CA ASN A 69 10.41 3.23 12.51
C ASN A 69 10.85 1.78 12.71
N GLN A 70 9.92 0.81 12.63
CA GLN A 70 10.20 -0.59 12.96
C GLN A 70 10.71 -1.42 11.78
N PHE A 71 10.51 -0.93 10.55
CA PHE A 71 10.74 -1.72 9.34
C PHE A 71 11.87 -1.16 8.45
N GLN A 72 12.60 -2.07 7.82
CA GLN A 72 13.45 -1.75 6.66
C GLN A 72 12.58 -1.37 5.45
N LYS A 73 13.15 -0.69 4.45
CA LYS A 73 12.40 -0.23 3.27
C LYS A 73 11.67 -1.38 2.56
N ALA A 74 12.34 -2.50 2.29
CA ALA A 74 11.73 -3.66 1.63
C ALA A 74 10.50 -4.22 2.39
N GLN A 75 10.57 -4.24 3.73
CA GLN A 75 9.47 -4.67 4.58
C GLN A 75 8.30 -3.67 4.53
N ALA A 76 8.59 -2.36 4.61
CA ALA A 76 7.58 -1.31 4.48
C ALA A 76 6.89 -1.33 3.10
N ILE A 77 7.63 -1.60 2.02
CA ILE A 77 7.08 -1.82 0.66
C ILE A 77 6.10 -3.00 0.68
N SER A 78 6.51 -4.14 1.24
CA SER A 78 5.68 -5.35 1.30
C SER A 78 4.38 -5.14 2.08
N ILE A 79 4.44 -4.43 3.21
CA ILE A 79 3.26 -4.11 4.04
C ILE A 79 2.31 -3.17 3.29
N LEU A 80 2.83 -2.13 2.65
CA LEU A 80 2.03 -1.21 1.84
C LEU A 80 1.40 -1.91 0.63
N HIS A 81 2.17 -2.75 -0.07
CA HIS A 81 1.68 -3.53 -1.21
C HIS A 81 0.51 -4.41 -0.79
N GLU A 82 0.65 -5.17 0.30
CA GLU A 82 -0.43 -6.02 0.81
C GLU A 82 -1.68 -5.20 1.18
N MET A 83 -1.53 -4.04 1.85
CA MET A 83 -2.66 -3.18 2.19
C MET A 83 -3.43 -2.68 0.95
N ILE A 84 -2.69 -2.25 -0.08
CA ILE A 84 -3.26 -1.75 -1.34
C ILE A 84 -3.92 -2.90 -2.10
N GLN A 85 -3.29 -4.08 -2.14
CA GLN A 85 -3.83 -5.28 -2.77
C GLN A 85 -5.14 -5.72 -2.10
N GLN A 86 -5.19 -5.75 -0.77
CA GLN A 86 -6.41 -6.10 -0.04
C GLN A 86 -7.52 -5.05 -0.24
N THR A 87 -7.15 -3.77 -0.33
CA THR A 87 -8.09 -2.70 -0.69
C THR A 87 -8.65 -2.93 -2.10
N PHE A 88 -7.79 -3.19 -3.08
CA PHE A 88 -8.21 -3.47 -4.45
C PHE A 88 -9.22 -4.63 -4.47
N ASN A 89 -8.86 -5.76 -3.84
CA ASN A 89 -9.72 -6.95 -3.78
C ASN A 89 -11.08 -6.67 -3.13
N LEU A 90 -11.11 -5.90 -2.03
CA LEU A 90 -12.33 -5.52 -1.32
C LEU A 90 -13.29 -4.72 -2.21
N PHE A 91 -12.76 -3.75 -2.95
CA PHE A 91 -13.57 -2.87 -3.80
C PHE A 91 -13.91 -3.47 -5.16
N SER A 92 -13.17 -4.47 -5.66
CA SER A 92 -13.48 -5.19 -6.90
C SER A 92 -14.62 -6.22 -6.78
N THR A 93 -15.31 -6.28 -5.63
CA THR A 93 -16.46 -7.17 -5.44
C THR A 93 -17.72 -6.66 -6.13
N LYS A 94 -18.65 -7.57 -6.47
CA LYS A 94 -19.95 -7.20 -7.06
C LYS A 94 -20.75 -6.27 -6.13
N ASP A 95 -20.74 -6.53 -4.84
CA ASP A 95 -21.44 -5.72 -3.84
C ASP A 95 -20.90 -4.28 -3.78
N SER A 96 -19.58 -4.12 -3.91
CA SER A 96 -18.93 -2.80 -4.04
C SER A 96 -19.37 -2.11 -5.33
N SER A 97 -19.33 -2.81 -6.47
CA SER A 97 -19.74 -2.24 -7.77
C SER A 97 -21.20 -1.76 -7.80
N ALA A 98 -22.09 -2.41 -7.05
CA ALA A 98 -23.48 -1.99 -6.90
C ALA A 98 -23.67 -0.78 -5.96
N THR A 99 -22.68 -0.50 -5.11
CA THR A 99 -22.76 0.54 -4.07
C THR A 99 -22.24 1.90 -4.55
N TRP A 100 -21.11 1.91 -5.27
CA TRP A 100 -20.38 3.13 -5.60
C TRP A 100 -20.66 3.62 -7.02
N ASP A 101 -20.19 4.83 -7.34
CA ASP A 101 -20.21 5.35 -8.71
C ASP A 101 -19.18 4.61 -9.55
N GLU A 102 -19.60 4.06 -10.69
CA GLU A 102 -18.73 3.24 -11.56
C GLU A 102 -17.52 4.04 -12.06
N THR A 103 -17.73 5.30 -12.46
CA THR A 103 -16.64 6.20 -12.90
C THR A 103 -15.65 6.53 -11.79
N LEU A 104 -16.10 6.64 -10.53
CA LEU A 104 -15.19 6.83 -9.40
C LEU A 104 -14.46 5.53 -9.06
N LEU A 105 -15.12 4.37 -9.14
CA LEU A 105 -14.48 3.06 -8.94
C LEU A 105 -13.38 2.80 -9.97
N ASP A 106 -13.62 3.10 -11.24
CA ASP A 106 -12.63 2.94 -12.31
C ASP A 106 -11.37 3.79 -12.05
N LYS A 107 -11.56 5.05 -11.67
CA LYS A 107 -10.46 5.93 -11.25
C LYS A 107 -9.73 5.39 -10.03
N PHE A 108 -10.46 4.83 -9.08
CA PHE A 108 -9.89 4.24 -7.87
C PHE A 108 -9.03 3.02 -8.21
N TYR A 109 -9.53 2.10 -9.04
CA TYR A 109 -8.76 0.94 -9.50
C TYR A 109 -7.51 1.34 -10.25
N THR A 110 -7.61 2.33 -11.14
CA THR A 110 -6.45 2.86 -11.88
C THR A 110 -5.39 3.40 -10.91
N GLU A 111 -5.79 4.16 -9.90
CA GLU A 111 -4.86 4.73 -8.91
C GLU A 111 -4.24 3.65 -8.01
N LEU A 112 -5.01 2.65 -7.57
CA LEU A 112 -4.47 1.54 -6.77
C LEU A 112 -3.53 0.66 -7.60
N TYR A 113 -3.88 0.36 -8.84
CA TYR A 113 -3.06 -0.44 -9.75
C TYR A 113 -1.73 0.24 -10.05
N GLN A 114 -1.74 1.56 -10.25
CA GLN A 114 -0.50 2.32 -10.42
C GLN A 114 0.40 2.22 -9.18
N GLN A 115 -0.16 2.33 -7.97
CA GLN A 115 0.62 2.19 -6.74
C GLN A 115 1.22 0.80 -6.57
N LEU A 116 0.48 -0.26 -6.93
CA LEU A 116 0.99 -1.62 -6.88
C LEU A 116 2.18 -1.79 -7.83
N ASN A 117 2.06 -1.33 -9.08
CA ASN A 117 3.16 -1.40 -10.05
C ASN A 117 4.40 -0.62 -9.59
N ASP A 118 4.20 0.57 -9.01
CA ASP A 118 5.31 1.40 -8.53
C ASP A 118 6.03 0.74 -7.34
N LEU A 119 5.27 0.12 -6.40
CA LEU A 119 5.83 -0.64 -5.29
C LEU A 119 6.57 -1.90 -5.74
N GLU A 120 6.02 -2.63 -6.72
CA GLU A 120 6.67 -3.81 -7.30
C GLU A 120 7.97 -3.46 -8.02
N ALA A 121 7.97 -2.39 -8.81
CA ALA A 121 9.17 -1.89 -9.48
C ALA A 121 10.27 -1.55 -8.47
N CYS A 122 9.90 -0.96 -7.33
CA CYS A 122 10.84 -0.67 -6.26
C CYS A 122 11.30 -1.91 -5.50
N MET A 123 10.42 -2.88 -5.27
CA MET A 123 10.81 -4.14 -4.65
C MET A 123 11.87 -4.86 -5.50
N MET A 124 11.73 -4.87 -6.82
CA MET A 124 12.73 -5.48 -7.73
C MET A 124 14.11 -4.84 -7.64
N GLN A 125 14.20 -3.55 -7.30
CA GLN A 125 15.48 -2.85 -7.11
C GLN A 125 16.14 -3.20 -5.77
N GLU A 126 15.33 -3.34 -4.71
CA GLU A 126 15.80 -3.69 -3.36
C GLU A 126 16.22 -5.17 -3.25
N VAL A 127 15.61 -6.09 -4.00
CA VAL A 127 15.95 -7.53 -4.02
C VAL A 127 17.36 -7.80 -4.57
N GLY A 128 17.99 -6.84 -5.25
CA GLY A 128 19.40 -6.89 -5.63
C GLY A 128 20.40 -6.77 -4.47
N VAL A 129 19.93 -6.48 -3.25
CA VAL A 129 20.72 -6.35 -2.02
C VAL A 129 20.60 -7.64 -1.20
N GLU A 130 21.65 -8.46 -1.28
CA GLU A 130 21.70 -9.91 -0.97
C GLU A 130 21.38 -10.32 0.49
N ASP A 131 21.07 -9.40 1.41
CA ASP A 131 20.93 -9.68 2.85
C ASP A 131 19.63 -9.14 3.51
N THR A 132 18.66 -8.64 2.74
CA THR A 132 17.44 -8.06 3.32
C THR A 132 16.37 -9.15 3.51
N PRO A 133 15.77 -9.35 4.72
CA PRO A 133 14.66 -10.28 4.89
C PRO A 133 13.49 -9.84 4.00
N LEU A 134 13.27 -10.59 2.91
CA LEU A 134 12.43 -10.20 1.77
C LEU A 134 10.97 -9.87 2.15
N MET A 135 10.44 -10.55 3.17
CA MET A 135 9.05 -10.43 3.58
C MET A 135 8.92 -10.64 5.09
N ASN A 136 8.27 -9.68 5.76
CA ASN A 136 7.74 -9.94 7.10
C ASN A 136 6.39 -10.64 6.97
N VAL A 137 6.45 -11.98 6.87
CA VAL A 137 5.27 -12.84 6.68
C VAL A 137 4.23 -12.64 7.79
N ASP A 138 4.69 -12.42 9.02
CA ASP A 138 3.80 -12.19 10.16
C ASP A 138 3.04 -10.86 10.02
N SER A 139 3.73 -9.77 9.67
CA SER A 139 3.08 -8.47 9.42
C SER A 139 2.09 -8.54 8.25
N ILE A 140 2.45 -9.21 7.15
CA ILE A 140 1.54 -9.43 6.01
C ILE A 140 0.29 -10.20 6.46
N LEU A 141 0.47 -11.24 7.28
CA LEU A 141 -0.65 -12.00 7.82
C LEU A 141 -1.52 -11.16 8.75
N THR A 142 -0.94 -10.25 9.55
CA THR A 142 -1.71 -9.31 10.37
C THR A 142 -2.57 -8.39 9.49
N VAL A 143 -2.00 -7.83 8.42
CA VAL A 143 -2.75 -7.00 7.45
C VAL A 143 -3.91 -7.79 6.84
N ARG A 144 -3.67 -9.04 6.41
CA ARG A 144 -4.74 -9.91 5.88
C ARG A 144 -5.85 -10.18 6.88
N LYS A 145 -5.51 -10.50 8.14
CA LYS A 145 -6.49 -10.71 9.22
C LYS A 145 -7.33 -9.45 9.47
N TYR A 146 -6.71 -8.29 9.39
CA TYR A 146 -7.42 -7.01 9.48
C TYR A 146 -8.48 -6.87 8.37
N PHE A 147 -8.13 -7.11 7.10
CA PHE A 147 -9.11 -7.08 6.01
C PHE A 147 -10.16 -8.18 6.08
N GLN A 148 -9.82 -9.37 6.58
CA GLN A 148 -10.79 -10.43 6.84
C GLN A 148 -11.89 -9.98 7.82
N ARG A 149 -11.53 -9.23 8.88
CA ARG A 149 -12.51 -8.65 9.81
C ARG A 149 -13.43 -7.63 9.11
N ILE A 150 -12.90 -6.83 8.19
CA ILE A 150 -13.68 -5.90 7.38
C ILE A 150 -14.69 -6.66 6.49
N THR A 151 -14.24 -7.70 5.80
CA THR A 151 -15.12 -8.52 4.96
C THR A 151 -16.20 -9.20 5.78
N LEU A 152 -15.86 -9.77 6.94
CA LEU A 152 -16.82 -10.41 7.84
C LEU A 152 -17.91 -9.42 8.29
N TYR A 153 -17.51 -8.23 8.71
CA TYR A 153 -18.44 -7.15 9.08
C TYR A 153 -19.40 -6.79 7.94
N LEU A 154 -18.89 -6.65 6.70
CA LEU A 154 -19.75 -6.38 5.54
C LEU A 154 -20.79 -7.48 5.33
N THR A 155 -20.38 -8.75 5.47
CA THR A 155 -21.29 -9.89 5.38
C THR A 155 -22.33 -9.87 6.50
N GLU A 156 -21.94 -9.62 7.74
CA GLU A 156 -22.84 -9.53 8.90
C GLU A 156 -23.86 -8.39 8.75
N LYS A 157 -23.42 -7.26 8.20
CA LYS A 157 -24.28 -6.09 7.91
C LYS A 157 -25.01 -6.19 6.57
N LYS A 158 -24.93 -7.33 5.88
CA LYS A 158 -25.59 -7.62 4.61
C LYS A 158 -25.31 -6.54 3.56
N TYR A 159 -24.07 -6.04 3.53
CA TYR A 159 -23.60 -5.05 2.55
C TYR A 159 -24.48 -3.80 2.51
N SER A 160 -25.03 -3.39 3.66
CA SER A 160 -25.90 -2.21 3.74
C SER A 160 -25.14 -0.92 3.36
N PRO A 161 -25.84 0.14 2.93
CA PRO A 161 -25.20 1.43 2.62
C PRO A 161 -24.36 1.98 3.79
N CYS A 162 -24.84 1.81 5.03
CA CYS A 162 -24.08 2.24 6.19
C CYS A 162 -22.86 1.36 6.49
N ALA A 163 -22.92 0.06 6.21
CA ALA A 163 -21.76 -0.80 6.34
C ALA A 163 -20.65 -0.39 5.36
N TRP A 164 -21.02 -0.10 4.12
CA TRP A 164 -20.08 0.39 3.12
C TRP A 164 -19.50 1.76 3.46
N GLU A 165 -20.29 2.67 4.03
CA GLU A 165 -19.78 3.96 4.49
C GLU A 165 -18.79 3.81 5.66
N VAL A 166 -19.07 2.90 6.60
CA VAL A 166 -18.15 2.57 7.71
C VAL A 166 -16.85 1.98 7.17
N VAL A 167 -16.92 1.05 6.23
CA VAL A 167 -15.73 0.47 5.58
C VAL A 167 -14.95 1.53 4.79
N ARG A 168 -15.62 2.36 4.00
CA ARG A 168 -14.98 3.47 3.26
C ARG A 168 -14.20 4.39 4.19
N ALA A 169 -14.79 4.77 5.33
CA ALA A 169 -14.13 5.60 6.33
C ALA A 169 -12.91 4.90 6.96
N GLU A 170 -13.01 3.59 7.25
CA GLU A 170 -11.89 2.81 7.79
C GLU A 170 -10.74 2.65 6.79
N ILE A 171 -11.04 2.45 5.50
CA ILE A 171 -10.01 2.38 4.45
C ILE A 171 -9.35 3.75 4.28
N MET A 172 -10.11 4.86 4.27
CA MET A 172 -9.53 6.20 4.28
C MET A 172 -8.60 6.44 5.47
N ARG A 173 -9.00 5.99 6.67
CA ARG A 173 -8.16 6.06 7.87
C ARG A 173 -6.88 5.25 7.69
N SER A 174 -6.98 4.03 7.16
CA SER A 174 -5.84 3.15 6.88
C SER A 174 -4.81 3.83 5.96
N PHE A 175 -5.28 4.44 4.86
CA PHE A 175 -4.41 5.15 3.91
C PHE A 175 -3.79 6.42 4.51
N SER A 176 -4.50 7.07 5.43
CA SER A 176 -3.96 8.23 6.15
C SER A 176 -2.84 7.81 7.12
N LEU A 177 -3.03 6.71 7.84
CA LEU A 177 -2.06 6.19 8.80
C LEU A 177 -0.84 5.54 8.13
N SER A 178 -0.98 5.05 6.89
CA SER A 178 0.14 4.48 6.14
C SER A 178 1.17 5.51 5.66
N THR A 179 0.91 6.82 5.86
CA THR A 179 1.84 7.91 5.55
C THR A 179 3.20 7.72 6.22
N ASN A 180 3.26 7.16 7.43
CA ASN A 180 4.54 6.90 8.13
C ASN A 180 5.41 5.88 7.38
N LEU A 181 4.81 4.80 6.85
CA LEU A 181 5.53 3.86 5.99
C LEU A 181 6.00 4.55 4.70
N GLN A 182 5.19 5.45 4.12
CA GLN A 182 5.58 6.19 2.93
C GLN A 182 6.73 7.17 3.16
N GLU A 183 6.74 7.84 4.31
CA GLU A 183 7.89 8.65 4.72
C GLU A 183 9.15 7.81 4.88
N ARG A 184 9.03 6.59 5.42
CA ARG A 184 10.15 5.65 5.53
C ARG A 184 10.74 5.31 4.15
N LEU A 185 9.90 5.13 3.13
CA LEU A 185 10.37 4.89 1.75
C LEU A 185 11.16 6.08 1.17
N ARG A 186 10.88 7.30 1.62
CA ARG A 186 11.52 8.54 1.12
C ARG A 186 12.86 8.87 1.75
N ARG A 187 13.12 8.36 2.96
CA ARG A 187 14.38 8.65 3.65
C ARG A 187 15.52 7.94 2.93
N LYS A 188 16.60 8.66 2.61
CA LYS A 188 17.86 8.03 2.20
C LYS A 188 18.50 7.42 3.45
N GLU A 189 19.13 6.26 3.28
CA GLU A 189 19.91 5.63 4.35
C GLU A 189 21.17 6.44 4.67
#